data_AF-A0A7S0TZQ6-F1
#
_entry.id   AF-A0A7S0TZQ6-F1
#
_cell.length_a   1.000
_cell.length_b   1.000
_cell.length_c   1.000
_cell.angle_alpha   90.00
_cell.angle_beta   90.00
_cell.angle_gamma   90.00
#
_symmetry.space_group_name_H-M   'P 1'
#
loop_
_entity.id
_entity.type
_entity.pdbx_description
1 polymer ?
#
loop_
_entity_poly.entity_id
_entity_poly.type
_entity_poly.pdbx_seq_one_letter_code
_entity_poly.pdbx_strand_id
1 'polypeptide(L)'
;EVEAKAPNMRVLLYYGSQAKKKFANDPALLTQFDIVITTYGSLNNECPTESNKWSAGALFRTRWRRVVLDEAHQIRNKGTKACIACKTLEATTYWCMTGTPVVNRLTDFEAYALFICNQIEAWQWLPTKLRQVFNVRFSDLKEDAHLAKNVQQLLMPILLRRTKGDKIDGKKILVLPEKVITVKADLALSDRESVLYGRLES
;
A
#
# COMPACT_ATOMS: atom_id res chain seq x y z
N GLU A 1 -3.08 0.59 -20.06
CA GLU A 1 -1.66 0.65 -19.60
C GLU A 1 -0.82 -0.53 -20.04
N VAL A 2 -1.04 -1.74 -19.50
CA VAL A 2 -0.18 -2.90 -19.82
C VAL A 2 -0.22 -3.26 -21.30
N GLU A 3 -1.41 -3.35 -21.90
CA GLU A 3 -1.56 -3.63 -23.34
C GLU A 3 -0.83 -2.61 -24.22
N ALA A 4 -0.81 -1.34 -23.82
CA ALA A 4 -0.15 -0.27 -24.57
C ALA A 4 1.38 -0.29 -24.42
N LYS A 5 1.89 -0.62 -23.23
CA LYS A 5 3.33 -0.52 -22.90
C LYS A 5 4.07 -1.86 -23.00
N ALA A 6 3.35 -2.98 -22.96
CA ALA A 6 3.89 -4.33 -22.97
C ALA A 6 2.91 -5.29 -23.69
N PRO A 7 2.68 -5.11 -25.00
CA PRO A 7 1.64 -5.82 -25.76
C PRO A 7 1.86 -7.34 -25.82
N ASN A 8 3.09 -7.82 -25.64
CA ASN A 8 3.44 -9.25 -25.70
C ASN A 8 3.22 -9.99 -24.38
N MET A 9 2.76 -9.32 -23.31
CA MET A 9 2.50 -9.96 -22.02
C MET A 9 1.07 -10.49 -21.95
N ARG A 10 0.91 -11.72 -21.48
CA ARG A 10 -0.40 -12.34 -21.21
C ARG A 10 -0.91 -11.83 -19.88
N VAL A 11 -1.99 -11.05 -19.93
CA VAL A 11 -2.60 -10.43 -18.75
C VAL A 11 -3.91 -11.13 -18.39
N LEU A 12 -4.06 -11.49 -17.12
CA LEU A 12 -5.32 -11.97 -16.56
C LEU A 12 -5.89 -10.94 -15.60
N LEU A 13 -7.13 -10.56 -15.82
CA LEU A 13 -7.93 -9.87 -14.82
C LEU A 13 -8.61 -10.92 -13.93
N TYR A 14 -8.14 -11.04 -12.69
CA TYR A 14 -8.63 -11.97 -11.69
C TYR A 14 -9.54 -11.24 -10.71
N TYR A 15 -10.84 -11.19 -11.00
CA TYR A 15 -11.84 -10.69 -10.06
C TYR A 15 -13.20 -11.35 -10.30
N GLY A 16 -14.06 -11.30 -9.28
CA GLY A 16 -15.40 -11.88 -9.34
C GLY A 16 -15.46 -13.40 -9.15
N SER A 17 -16.67 -13.93 -8.98
CA SER A 17 -16.90 -15.33 -8.61
C SER A 17 -16.53 -16.32 -9.72
N GLN A 18 -16.63 -15.92 -10.99
CA GLN A 18 -16.32 -16.78 -12.14
C GLN A 18 -14.82 -17.09 -12.24
N ALA A 19 -13.97 -16.06 -12.09
CA ALA A 19 -12.51 -16.25 -12.05
C ALA A 19 -12.14 -17.22 -10.92
N LYS A 20 -12.69 -17.00 -9.72
CA LYS A 20 -12.45 -17.87 -8.56
C LYS A 20 -12.78 -19.33 -8.85
N LYS A 21 -13.96 -19.61 -9.40
CA LYS A 21 -14.38 -20.98 -9.73
C LYS A 21 -13.46 -21.62 -10.77
N LYS A 22 -13.08 -20.87 -11.80
CA LYS A 22 -12.22 -21.36 -12.89
C LYS A 22 -10.85 -21.82 -12.38
N PHE A 23 -10.25 -21.06 -11.47
CA PHE A 23 -8.90 -21.32 -10.95
C PHE A 23 -8.88 -22.07 -9.61
N ALA A 24 -10.05 -22.37 -9.03
CA ALA A 24 -10.15 -23.02 -7.72
C ALA A 24 -9.60 -24.46 -7.71
N ASN A 25 -9.83 -25.24 -8.76
CA ASN A 25 -9.40 -26.64 -8.80
C ASN A 25 -7.97 -26.79 -9.33
N ASP A 26 -7.53 -25.88 -10.18
CA ASP A 26 -6.20 -25.88 -10.78
C ASP A 26 -5.55 -24.49 -10.73
N PRO A 27 -4.90 -24.14 -9.59
CA PRO A 27 -4.14 -22.90 -9.47
C PRO A 27 -2.97 -22.79 -10.46
N ALA A 28 -2.46 -23.92 -11.00
CA ALA A 28 -1.34 -23.90 -11.92
C ALA A 28 -1.68 -23.22 -13.25
N LEU A 29 -2.97 -23.12 -13.60
CA LEU A 29 -3.44 -22.32 -14.74
C LEU A 29 -3.05 -20.84 -14.62
N LEU A 30 -2.84 -20.30 -13.40
CA LEU A 30 -2.37 -18.93 -13.22
C LEU A 30 -0.95 -18.72 -13.77
N THR A 31 -0.13 -19.79 -13.86
CA THR A 31 1.23 -19.73 -14.41
C THR A 31 1.26 -19.53 -15.92
N GLN A 32 0.12 -19.68 -16.60
CA GLN A 32 -0.04 -19.38 -18.03
C GLN A 32 -0.09 -17.88 -18.32
N PHE A 33 -0.12 -17.03 -17.30
CA PHE A 33 -0.18 -15.58 -17.43
C PHE A 33 1.09 -14.95 -16.88
N ASP A 34 1.55 -13.89 -17.54
CA ASP A 34 2.73 -13.15 -17.13
C ASP A 34 2.37 -12.11 -16.06
N ILE A 35 1.13 -11.60 -16.10
CA ILE A 35 0.58 -10.64 -15.14
C ILE A 35 -0.83 -11.07 -14.72
N VAL A 36 -1.08 -11.10 -13.41
CA VAL A 36 -2.42 -11.29 -12.83
C VAL A 36 -2.79 -10.05 -12.02
N ILE A 37 -3.87 -9.38 -12.41
CA ILE A 37 -4.38 -8.17 -11.73
C ILE A 37 -5.63 -8.56 -10.94
N THR A 38 -5.67 -8.22 -9.67
CA THR A 38 -6.80 -8.48 -8.76
C THR A 38 -7.08 -7.27 -7.89
N THR A 39 -8.15 -7.32 -7.11
CA THR A 39 -8.51 -6.29 -6.13
C THR A 39 -8.22 -6.75 -4.71
N TYR A 40 -7.96 -5.81 -3.80
CA TYR A 40 -7.82 -6.11 -2.37
C TYR A 40 -9.02 -6.88 -1.81
N GLY A 41 -10.24 -6.56 -2.26
CA GLY A 41 -11.45 -7.29 -1.86
C GLY A 41 -11.48 -8.74 -2.35
N SER A 42 -11.03 -8.99 -3.59
CA SER A 42 -10.96 -10.36 -4.12
C SER A 42 -9.93 -11.19 -3.35
N LEU A 43 -8.77 -10.59 -3.07
CA LEU A 43 -7.70 -11.19 -2.27
C LEU A 43 -8.16 -11.53 -0.85
N ASN A 44 -8.85 -10.60 -0.17
CA ASN A 44 -9.40 -10.82 1.18
C ASN A 44 -10.34 -12.02 1.25
N ASN A 45 -11.19 -12.16 0.24
CA ASN A 45 -12.19 -13.23 0.17
C ASN A 45 -11.60 -14.61 -0.11
N GLU A 46 -10.32 -14.68 -0.50
CA GLU A 46 -9.61 -15.94 -0.78
C GLU A 46 -8.52 -16.22 0.25
N CYS A 47 -8.26 -15.27 1.15
CA CYS A 47 -7.29 -15.44 2.20
C CYS A 47 -7.73 -16.59 3.11
N PRO A 48 -6.88 -17.59 3.36
CA PRO A 48 -7.21 -18.65 4.29
C PRO A 48 -7.46 -18.08 5.69
N THR A 49 -8.41 -18.65 6.40
CA THR A 49 -8.64 -18.34 7.82
C THR A 49 -7.77 -19.24 8.70
N GLU A 50 -7.47 -18.80 9.93
CA GLU A 50 -6.74 -19.64 10.89
C GLU A 50 -7.47 -20.96 11.20
N SER A 51 -8.81 -20.92 11.22
CA SER A 51 -9.66 -22.08 11.43
C SER A 51 -9.68 -23.06 10.25
N ASN A 52 -9.34 -22.62 9.04
CA ASN A 52 -9.39 -23.45 7.85
C ASN A 52 -8.31 -23.05 6.84
N LYS A 53 -7.09 -23.53 7.05
CA LYS A 53 -5.97 -23.31 6.11
C LYS A 53 -6.23 -23.85 4.70
N TRP A 54 -7.10 -24.85 4.56
CA TRP A 54 -7.49 -25.44 3.27
C TRP A 54 -8.45 -24.56 2.46
N SER A 55 -9.00 -23.50 3.05
CA SER A 55 -9.86 -22.52 2.35
C SER A 55 -9.09 -21.55 1.44
N ALA A 56 -7.77 -21.68 1.35
CA ALA A 56 -6.92 -20.83 0.53
C ALA A 56 -7.35 -20.84 -0.95
N GLY A 57 -7.64 -19.66 -1.49
CA GLY A 57 -7.95 -19.49 -2.91
C GLY A 57 -6.75 -19.74 -3.82
N ALA A 58 -6.96 -19.62 -5.13
CA ALA A 58 -5.92 -19.91 -6.13
C ALA A 58 -4.70 -18.97 -5.98
N LEU A 59 -4.94 -17.72 -5.61
CA LEU A 59 -3.90 -16.71 -5.42
C LEU A 59 -2.91 -17.06 -4.29
N PHE A 60 -3.39 -17.77 -3.26
CA PHE A 60 -2.60 -18.16 -2.07
C PHE A 60 -1.93 -19.53 -2.21
N ARG A 61 -2.33 -20.32 -3.21
CA ARG A 61 -1.71 -21.61 -3.56
C ARG A 61 -0.71 -21.50 -4.70
N THR A 62 -0.40 -20.27 -5.10
CA THR A 62 0.54 -19.95 -6.18
C THR A 62 1.72 -19.17 -5.61
N ARG A 63 2.94 -19.58 -5.93
CA ARG A 63 4.16 -18.84 -5.58
C ARG A 63 4.45 -17.81 -6.66
N TRP A 64 4.44 -16.53 -6.28
CA TRP A 64 4.62 -15.43 -7.23
C TRP A 64 6.09 -15.05 -7.38
N ARG A 65 6.48 -14.58 -8.58
CA ARG A 65 7.78 -13.93 -8.74
C ARG A 65 7.79 -12.55 -8.08
N ARG A 66 6.71 -11.79 -8.26
CA ARG A 66 6.56 -10.44 -7.74
C ARG A 66 5.11 -10.16 -7.34
N VAL A 67 4.92 -9.51 -6.20
CA VAL A 67 3.64 -8.91 -5.81
C VAL A 67 3.81 -7.39 -5.73
N VAL A 68 2.92 -6.65 -6.37
CA VAL A 68 2.92 -5.18 -6.37
C VAL A 68 1.59 -4.71 -5.79
N LEU A 69 1.67 -3.92 -4.72
CA LEU A 69 0.53 -3.26 -4.13
C LEU A 69 0.44 -1.85 -4.68
N ASP A 70 -0.58 -1.58 -5.48
CA ASP A 70 -0.91 -0.22 -5.92
C ASP A 70 -1.81 0.46 -4.89
N GLU A 71 -1.59 1.75 -4.67
CA GLU A 71 -2.16 2.50 -3.55
C GLU A 71 -1.99 1.78 -2.20
N ALA A 72 -0.76 1.37 -1.90
CA ALA A 72 -0.41 0.55 -0.74
C ALA A 72 -0.87 1.10 0.62
N HIS A 73 -1.27 2.38 0.71
CA HIS A 73 -1.92 2.95 1.89
C HIS A 73 -3.17 2.19 2.34
N GLN A 74 -3.77 1.35 1.47
CA GLN A 74 -4.85 0.42 1.82
C GLN A 74 -4.48 -0.60 2.92
N ILE A 75 -3.19 -0.95 3.07
CA ILE A 75 -2.74 -1.94 4.07
C ILE A 75 -2.09 -1.32 5.31
N ARG A 76 -2.13 0.01 5.48
CA ARG A 76 -1.45 0.74 6.56
C ARG A 76 -1.74 0.23 7.97
N ASN A 77 -2.92 -0.36 8.18
CA ASN A 77 -3.30 -0.95 9.46
C ASN A 77 -3.08 -2.47 9.43
N LYS A 78 -2.06 -2.91 10.17
CA LYS A 78 -1.62 -4.31 10.26
C LYS A 78 -2.69 -5.31 10.73
N GLY A 79 -3.71 -4.84 11.45
CA GLY A 79 -4.82 -5.68 11.93
C GLY A 79 -5.95 -5.88 10.92
N THR A 80 -5.91 -5.22 9.76
CA THR A 80 -6.97 -5.33 8.75
C THR A 80 -6.85 -6.64 7.95
N LYS A 81 -8.00 -7.16 7.51
CA LYS A 81 -8.05 -8.32 6.60
C LYS A 81 -7.21 -8.07 5.33
N ALA A 82 -7.22 -6.85 4.81
CA ALA A 82 -6.40 -6.44 3.66
C ALA A 82 -4.90 -6.60 3.92
N CYS A 83 -4.39 -6.10 5.04
CA CYS A 83 -2.99 -6.25 5.37
C CYS A 83 -2.61 -7.72 5.59
N ILE A 84 -3.44 -8.48 6.31
CA ILE A 84 -3.21 -9.91 6.56
C ILE A 84 -3.16 -10.67 5.24
N ALA A 85 -4.16 -10.50 4.37
CA ALA A 85 -4.23 -11.16 3.08
C ALA A 85 -3.04 -10.82 2.17
N CYS A 86 -2.60 -9.55 2.13
CA CYS A 86 -1.41 -9.17 1.35
C CYS A 86 -0.14 -9.84 1.90
N LYS A 87 0.03 -9.90 3.22
CA LYS A 87 1.19 -10.53 3.86
C LYS A 87 1.22 -12.05 3.69
N THR A 88 0.07 -12.68 3.55
CA THR A 88 -0.03 -14.14 3.36
C THR A 88 0.38 -14.57 1.95
N LEU A 89 0.46 -13.66 0.98
CA LEU A 89 0.96 -13.99 -0.36
C LEU A 89 2.46 -14.36 -0.33
N GLU A 90 2.79 -15.45 -1.00
CA GLU A 90 4.17 -15.90 -1.17
C GLU A 90 4.77 -15.37 -2.46
N ALA A 91 5.86 -14.62 -2.36
CA ALA A 91 6.57 -14.07 -3.51
C ALA A 91 8.08 -13.93 -3.28
N THR A 92 8.85 -13.88 -4.38
CA THR A 92 10.29 -13.55 -4.31
C THR A 92 10.54 -12.06 -4.12
N THR A 93 9.65 -11.19 -4.61
CA THR A 93 9.83 -9.73 -4.54
C THR A 93 8.49 -9.04 -4.24
N TYR A 94 8.53 -8.04 -3.38
CA TYR A 94 7.36 -7.32 -2.91
C TYR A 94 7.56 -5.81 -3.08
N TRP A 95 6.64 -5.15 -3.77
CA TRP A 95 6.66 -3.70 -3.97
C TRP A 95 5.39 -3.05 -3.40
N CYS A 96 5.57 -1.92 -2.71
CA CYS A 96 4.50 -1.01 -2.34
C CYS A 96 4.61 0.26 -3.18
N MET A 97 3.56 0.58 -3.93
CA MET A 97 3.43 1.82 -4.69
C MET A 97 2.32 2.66 -4.06
N THR A 98 2.62 3.89 -3.67
CA THR A 98 1.64 4.80 -3.07
C THR A 98 2.13 6.25 -3.18
N GLY A 99 1.22 7.15 -3.57
CA GLY A 99 1.51 8.59 -3.56
C GLY A 99 1.52 9.19 -2.16
N THR A 100 0.83 8.55 -1.22
CA THR A 100 0.65 8.99 0.17
C THR A 100 1.04 7.86 1.12
N PRO A 101 2.35 7.61 1.33
CA PRO A 101 2.79 6.49 2.16
C PRO A 101 2.32 6.61 3.61
N VAL A 102 2.12 7.83 4.12
CA VAL A 102 1.79 8.02 5.53
C VAL A 102 0.80 9.15 5.73
N VAL A 103 -0.07 8.99 6.74
CA VAL A 103 -0.98 10.05 7.17
C VAL A 103 -0.52 10.69 8.48
N ASN A 104 -0.39 9.93 9.57
CA ASN A 104 -0.23 10.51 10.92
C ASN A 104 0.86 9.89 11.81
N ARG A 105 1.27 8.64 11.56
CA ARG A 105 2.25 7.94 12.39
C ARG A 105 3.15 7.07 11.53
N LEU A 106 4.39 6.86 11.98
CA LEU A 106 5.31 5.94 11.31
C LEU A 106 4.84 4.47 11.38
N THR A 107 3.80 4.16 12.15
CA THR A 107 3.16 2.84 12.21
C THR A 107 2.62 2.40 10.86
N ASP A 108 2.27 3.33 9.97
CA ASP A 108 1.86 2.99 8.60
C ASP A 108 3.01 2.31 7.82
N PHE A 109 4.27 2.72 8.07
CA PHE A 109 5.45 2.05 7.51
C PHE A 109 5.71 0.68 8.12
N GLU A 110 5.29 0.43 9.37
CA GLU A 110 5.42 -0.90 9.98
C GLU A 110 4.69 -1.94 9.12
N ALA A 111 3.48 -1.63 8.65
CA ALA A 111 2.71 -2.54 7.81
C ALA A 111 3.39 -2.80 6.46
N TYR A 112 3.96 -1.78 5.82
CA TYR A 112 4.69 -1.97 4.57
C TYR A 112 5.99 -2.74 4.76
N ALA A 113 6.74 -2.44 5.83
CA ALA A 113 7.95 -3.17 6.17
C ALA A 113 7.63 -4.64 6.47
N LEU A 114 6.54 -4.92 7.19
CA LEU A 114 6.07 -6.27 7.44
C LEU A 114 5.63 -7.00 6.16
N PHE A 115 5.20 -6.30 5.12
CA PHE A 115 4.87 -6.90 3.82
C PHE A 115 6.14 -7.14 2.98
N ILE A 116 6.99 -6.11 2.84
CA ILE A 116 8.21 -6.15 2.02
C ILE A 116 9.24 -7.12 2.60
N CYS A 117 9.42 -7.09 3.92
CA CYS A 117 10.47 -7.81 4.61
C CYS A 117 9.99 -9.10 5.28
N ASN A 118 8.73 -9.52 5.08
CA ASN A 118 8.18 -10.72 5.76
C ASN A 118 9.04 -11.97 5.53
N GLN A 119 9.60 -12.08 4.33
CA GLN A 119 10.43 -13.21 3.88
C GLN A 119 11.92 -13.05 4.21
N ILE A 120 12.31 -11.93 4.83
CA ILE A 120 13.67 -11.71 5.30
C ILE A 120 13.75 -12.24 6.72
N GLU A 121 14.45 -13.36 6.91
CA GLU A 121 14.58 -14.02 8.21
C GLU A 121 15.08 -13.06 9.29
N ALA A 122 16.08 -12.23 8.99
CA ALA A 122 16.58 -11.18 9.90
C ALA A 122 15.49 -10.19 10.36
N TRP A 123 14.44 -9.98 9.57
CA TRP A 123 13.32 -9.10 9.93
C TRP A 123 12.33 -9.77 10.90
N GLN A 124 12.24 -11.10 10.84
CA GLN A 124 11.47 -11.89 11.80
C GLN A 124 12.14 -11.87 13.18
N TRP A 125 13.48 -11.90 13.19
CA TRP A 125 14.33 -11.75 14.39
C TRP A 125 14.57 -10.31 14.83
N LEU A 126 14.05 -9.32 14.10
CA LEU A 126 14.27 -7.92 14.42
C LEU A 126 13.77 -7.64 15.85
N PRO A 127 14.64 -7.15 16.76
CA PRO A 127 14.27 -6.94 18.16
C PRO A 127 12.98 -6.15 18.30
N THR A 128 12.14 -6.51 19.26
CA THR A 128 10.88 -5.79 19.55
C THR A 128 11.11 -4.28 19.72
N LYS A 129 12.28 -3.88 20.26
CA LYS A 129 12.73 -2.48 20.38
C LYS A 129 12.88 -1.76 19.02
N LEU A 130 13.38 -2.43 17.98
CA LEU A 130 13.47 -1.86 16.63
C LEU A 130 12.09 -1.70 15.99
N ARG A 131 11.14 -2.59 16.30
CA ARG A 131 9.73 -2.40 15.90
C ARG A 131 9.08 -1.20 16.59
N GLN A 132 9.54 -0.81 17.79
CA GLN A 132 9.05 0.40 18.45
C GLN A 132 9.48 1.71 17.76
N VAL A 133 10.49 1.69 16.88
CA VAL A 133 10.88 2.87 16.08
C VAL A 133 9.73 3.34 15.18
N PHE A 134 8.81 2.44 14.82
CA PHE A 134 7.61 2.81 14.07
C PHE A 134 6.53 3.48 14.94
N ASN A 135 6.62 3.43 16.27
CA ASN A 135 5.67 4.08 17.18
C ASN A 135 6.02 5.55 17.46
N VAL A 136 6.52 6.25 16.46
CA VAL A 136 6.91 7.65 16.53
C VAL A 136 5.87 8.50 15.78
N ARG A 137 5.47 9.63 16.37
CA ARG A 137 4.55 10.57 15.73
C ARG A 137 5.33 11.56 14.88
N PHE A 138 4.70 12.11 13.84
CA PHE A 138 5.34 13.15 13.03
C PHE A 138 5.59 14.45 13.81
N SER A 139 4.80 14.76 14.84
CA SER A 139 5.09 15.89 15.73
C SER A 139 6.48 15.73 16.35
N ASP A 140 6.78 14.53 16.85
CA ASP A 140 8.05 14.24 17.49
C ASP A 140 9.22 14.34 16.49
N LEU A 141 9.00 13.95 15.22
CA LEU A 141 10.01 14.10 14.15
C LEU A 141 10.27 15.56 13.75
N LYS A 142 9.30 16.45 13.94
CA LYS A 142 9.46 17.90 13.67
C LYS A 142 10.26 18.57 14.77
N GLU A 143 10.12 18.07 16.00
CA GLU A 143 10.76 18.63 17.19
C GLU A 143 12.15 18.03 17.44
N ASP A 144 12.41 16.78 17.01
CA ASP A 144 13.67 16.07 17.20
C ASP A 144 14.34 15.70 15.87
N ALA A 145 15.34 16.49 15.48
CA ALA A 145 16.14 16.29 14.27
C ALA A 145 16.99 15.00 14.31
N HIS A 146 17.43 14.56 15.49
CA HIS A 146 18.22 13.33 15.62
C HIS A 146 17.33 12.11 15.38
N LEU A 147 16.14 12.09 15.97
CA LEU A 147 15.12 11.07 15.72
C LEU A 147 14.72 11.02 14.25
N ALA A 148 14.49 12.17 13.62
CA ALA A 148 14.19 12.26 12.19
C ALA A 148 15.29 11.63 11.31
N LYS A 149 16.56 11.93 11.63
CA LYS A 149 17.71 11.35 10.91
C LYS A 149 17.79 9.83 11.08
N ASN A 150 17.57 9.33 12.29
CA ASN A 150 17.59 7.88 12.57
C ASN A 150 16.50 7.14 11.80
N VAL A 151 15.27 7.68 11.79
CA VAL A 151 14.17 7.13 10.98
C VAL A 151 14.50 7.18 9.49
N GLN A 152 15.05 8.29 8.99
CA GLN A 152 15.42 8.41 7.58
C GLN A 152 16.45 7.37 7.16
N GLN A 153 17.47 7.14 7.99
CA GLN A 153 18.50 6.13 7.75
C GLN A 153 17.92 4.71 7.75
N LEU A 154 16.96 4.43 8.64
CA LEU A 154 16.27 3.14 8.70
C LEU A 154 15.41 2.88 7.45
N LEU A 155 14.73 3.90 6.94
CA LEU A 155 13.83 3.76 5.79
C LEU A 155 14.54 3.82 4.43
N MET A 156 15.69 4.48 4.32
CA MET A 156 16.43 4.66 3.07
C MET A 156 16.65 3.38 2.24
N PRO A 157 17.00 2.22 2.84
CA PRO A 157 17.24 0.99 2.07
C PRO A 157 15.99 0.40 1.41
N ILE A 158 14.80 0.70 1.92
CA ILE A 158 13.52 0.10 1.49
C ILE A 158 12.56 1.11 0.85
N LEU A 159 12.89 2.40 0.89
CA LEU A 159 12.05 3.49 0.42
C LEU A 159 12.74 4.30 -0.66
N LEU A 160 12.11 4.39 -1.83
CA LEU A 160 12.43 5.40 -2.83
C LEU A 160 11.27 6.40 -2.92
N ARG A 161 11.54 7.66 -2.58
CA ARG A 161 10.58 8.76 -2.75
C ARG A 161 11.19 9.84 -3.62
N ARG A 162 10.46 10.22 -4.67
CA ARG A 162 10.79 11.38 -5.50
C ARG A 162 9.73 12.47 -5.36
N THR A 163 10.13 13.73 -5.44
CA THR A 163 9.24 14.89 -5.43
C THR A 163 9.24 15.59 -6.79
N LYS A 164 8.24 16.44 -7.05
CA LYS A 164 8.16 17.26 -8.27
C LYS A 164 9.35 18.22 -8.45
N GLY A 165 10.06 18.53 -7.36
CA GLY A 165 11.24 19.39 -7.38
C GLY A 165 12.54 18.65 -7.70
N ASP A 166 12.53 17.33 -7.73
CA ASP A 166 13.74 16.53 -7.92
C ASP A 166 14.29 16.66 -9.34
N LYS A 167 15.59 16.45 -9.49
CA LYS A 167 16.28 16.44 -10.77
C LYS A 167 16.76 15.04 -11.13
N ILE A 168 16.62 14.65 -12.39
CA ILE A 168 17.23 13.46 -12.99
C ILE A 168 18.14 13.96 -14.10
N ASP A 169 19.42 13.60 -14.04
CA ASP A 169 20.45 14.03 -15.00
C ASP A 169 20.50 15.56 -15.21
N GLY A 170 20.40 16.30 -14.10
CA GLY A 170 20.40 17.77 -14.09
C GLY A 170 19.10 18.43 -14.52
N LYS A 171 18.13 17.67 -15.06
CA LYS A 171 16.83 18.18 -15.54
C LYS A 171 15.74 17.95 -14.49
N LYS A 172 14.82 18.90 -14.33
CA LYS A 172 13.65 18.71 -13.45
C LYS A 172 12.88 17.48 -13.90
N ILE A 173 12.51 16.62 -12.95
CA ILE A 173 11.73 15.40 -13.24
C ILE A 173 10.38 15.71 -13.86
N LEU A 174 9.81 16.87 -13.52
CA LEU A 174 8.55 17.34 -14.07
C LEU A 174 8.60 18.85 -14.26
N VAL A 175 8.14 19.29 -15.43
CA VAL A 175 7.83 20.70 -15.71
C VAL A 175 6.32 20.81 -15.70
N LEU A 176 5.78 21.33 -14.60
CA LEU A 176 4.35 21.59 -14.47
C LEU A 176 4.04 23.04 -14.84
N PRO A 177 2.87 23.31 -15.42
CA PRO A 177 2.36 24.67 -15.51
C PRO A 177 2.15 25.26 -14.11
N GLU A 178 2.05 26.57 -14.04
CA GLU A 178 1.80 27.28 -12.78
C GLU A 178 0.49 26.82 -12.14
N LYS A 179 0.51 26.61 -10.82
CA LYS A 179 -0.66 26.18 -10.07
C LYS A 179 -1.64 27.35 -9.93
N VAL A 180 -2.72 27.33 -10.70
CA VAL A 180 -3.82 28.28 -10.53
C VAL A 180 -4.77 27.76 -9.45
N ILE A 181 -4.91 28.50 -8.35
CA ILE A 181 -5.88 28.21 -7.29
C ILE A 181 -7.07 29.14 -7.50
N THR A 182 -8.19 28.60 -7.98
CA THR A 182 -9.45 29.35 -8.05
C THR A 182 -10.29 29.01 -6.85
N VAL A 183 -10.40 29.93 -5.89
CA VAL A 183 -11.39 29.83 -4.81
C VAL A 183 -12.74 30.16 -5.42
N LYS A 184 -13.57 29.14 -5.66
CA LYS A 184 -14.93 29.31 -6.17
C LYS A 184 -15.87 29.53 -4.98
N ALA A 185 -16.20 30.81 -4.76
CA ALA A 185 -17.24 31.34 -3.88
C ALA A 185 -16.93 31.41 -2.36
N ASP A 186 -17.21 32.58 -1.79
CA ASP A 186 -17.60 32.72 -0.39
C ASP A 186 -19.02 32.13 -0.26
N LEU A 187 -19.13 30.96 0.36
CA LEU A 187 -20.42 30.34 0.64
C LEU A 187 -20.92 30.85 1.99
N ALA A 188 -22.06 31.52 1.99
CA ALA A 188 -22.79 31.81 3.22
C ALA A 188 -23.55 30.55 3.65
N LEU A 189 -23.49 30.21 4.95
CA LEU A 189 -24.37 29.21 5.53
C LEU A 189 -25.83 29.70 5.37
N SER A 190 -26.75 28.79 5.09
CA SER A 190 -28.17 29.10 5.22
C SER A 190 -28.53 29.37 6.69
N ASP A 191 -29.64 30.07 6.95
CA ASP A 191 -30.09 30.36 8.32
C ASP A 191 -30.21 29.09 9.17
N ARG A 192 -30.69 27.99 8.57
CA ARG A 192 -30.82 26.69 9.23
C ARG A 192 -29.45 26.09 9.58
N GLU A 193 -28.48 26.16 8.67
CA GLU A 193 -27.12 25.68 8.91
C GLU A 193 -26.41 26.53 9.96
N SER A 194 -26.60 27.86 9.94
CA SER A 194 -26.02 28.79 10.91
C SER A 194 -26.52 28.53 12.33
N VAL A 195 -27.82 28.27 12.51
CA VAL A 195 -28.40 27.90 13.82
C VAL A 195 -27.86 26.54 14.29
N LEU A 196 -27.69 25.58 13.37
CA LEU A 196 -27.18 24.25 13.73
C LEU A 196 -25.69 24.31 14.12
N TYR A 197 -24.89 25.06 13.36
CA TYR A 197 -23.48 25.31 13.67
C TYR A 197 -23.30 26.05 14.99
N GLY A 198 -24.09 27.10 15.24
CA GLY A 198 -24.01 27.85 16.50
C GLY A 198 -24.31 27.01 17.75
N ARG A 199 -25.10 25.94 17.63
CA ARG A 199 -25.35 24.98 18.72
C ARG A 199 -24.21 23.97 18.95
N LEU A 200 -23.34 23.75 17.96
CA LEU A 200 -22.18 22.87 18.10
C LEU A 200 -20.98 23.59 18.72
N GLU A 201 -20.93 24.92 18.61
CA GLU A 201 -19.88 25.77 19.18
C GLU A 201 -20.18 26.23 20.63
N SER A 202 -21.42 26.08 21.10
CA SER A 202 -21.86 26.38 22.48
C SER A 202 -21.72 25.17 23.40
#